data_AF-A0A428W2R0-F1
#
_entry.id   AF-A0A428W2R0-F1
#
_cell.length_a   1.000
_cell.length_b   1.000
_cell.length_c   1.000
_cell.angle_alpha   90.00
_cell.angle_beta   90.00
_cell.angle_gamma   90.00
#
_symmetry.space_group_name_H-M   'P 1'
#
loop_
_entity.id
_entity.type
_entity.pdbx_description
1 polymer ?
#
loop_
_entity_poly.entity_id
_entity_poly.type
_entity_poly.pdbx_seq_one_letter_code
_entity_poly.pdbx_strand_id
1 'polypeptide(L)'
;MAAKFAVAGDFDGDGRAEIAIAQDAVGTRGNDFWVMDFDPGTGRWSSSSFDASSAAVAAKFAVAGDFDGDGRAEIAVAQDAVGTRGE
;
A
#
# COMPACT_ATOMS: atom_id res chain seq x y z
N MET A 1 -8.20 10.36 10.68
CA MET A 1 -7.04 9.49 10.39
C MET A 1 -6.13 10.27 9.46
N ALA A 2 -4.86 10.42 9.78
CA ALA A 2 -3.91 11.07 8.88
C ALA A 2 -3.34 10.03 7.91
N ALA A 3 -2.99 10.43 6.70
CA ALA A 3 -2.21 9.58 5.80
C ALA A 3 -0.72 9.68 6.18
N LYS A 4 -0.02 8.55 6.21
CA LYS A 4 1.43 8.51 6.46
C LYS A 4 2.21 8.74 5.18
N PHE A 5 1.85 7.98 4.14
CA PHE A 5 2.40 8.06 2.79
C PHE A 5 1.42 7.43 1.80
N ALA A 6 1.68 7.61 0.51
CA ALA A 6 0.95 6.95 -0.57
C ALA A 6 1.91 6.48 -1.67
N VAL A 7 1.51 5.43 -2.37
CA VAL A 7 2.14 4.95 -3.61
C VAL A 7 1.07 4.81 -4.69
N ALA A 8 1.48 4.85 -5.95
CA ALA A 8 0.59 4.65 -7.08
C ALA A 8 1.15 3.56 -8.00
N GLY A 9 0.25 2.76 -8.58
CA GLY A 9 0.56 1.65 -9.48
C GLY A 9 -0.72 1.06 -10.05
N ASP A 10 -0.60 0.34 -11.15
CA ASP A 10 -1.71 -0.40 -11.78
C ASP A 10 -1.90 -1.73 -11.04
N PHE A 11 -2.63 -1.71 -9.94
CA PHE A 11 -2.76 -2.85 -9.02
C PHE A 11 -3.78 -3.88 -9.51
N ASP A 12 -4.70 -3.51 -10.42
CA ASP A 12 -5.71 -4.42 -10.96
C ASP A 12 -5.47 -4.89 -12.41
N GLY A 13 -4.52 -4.27 -13.10
CA GLY A 13 -4.04 -4.62 -14.44
C GLY A 13 -4.89 -4.02 -15.56
N ASP A 14 -5.60 -2.93 -15.30
CA ASP A 14 -6.48 -2.30 -16.28
C ASP A 14 -5.81 -1.20 -17.13
N GLY A 15 -4.52 -0.96 -16.89
CA GLY A 15 -3.70 0.03 -17.57
C GLY A 15 -3.78 1.44 -16.98
N ARG A 16 -4.47 1.62 -15.84
CA ARG A 16 -4.51 2.87 -15.08
C ARG A 16 -3.85 2.68 -13.73
N ALA A 17 -3.50 3.80 -13.10
CA ALA A 17 -2.86 3.77 -11.80
C ALA A 17 -3.90 4.04 -10.70
N GLU A 18 -3.90 3.19 -9.68
CA GLU A 18 -4.65 3.35 -8.45
C GLU A 18 -3.74 3.96 -7.38
N ILE A 19 -4.34 4.42 -6.28
CA ILE A 19 -3.62 5.03 -5.16
C ILE A 19 -3.74 4.14 -3.92
N ALA A 20 -2.62 3.61 -3.42
CA ALA A 20 -2.57 2.92 -2.14
C ALA A 20 -2.09 3.88 -1.04
N ILE A 21 -2.89 4.04 0.01
CA ILE A 21 -2.67 4.98 1.11
C ILE A 21 -2.40 4.20 2.39
N ALA A 22 -1.21 4.40 2.97
CA ALA A 22 -0.90 3.91 4.30
C ALA A 22 -1.47 4.87 5.35
N GLN A 23 -2.29 4.35 6.26
CA GLN A 23 -2.89 5.16 7.31
C GLN A 23 -1.98 5.31 8.54
N ASP A 24 -1.83 6.53 9.02
CA ASP A 24 -1.30 6.83 10.35
C ASP A 24 -2.47 6.78 11.35
N ALA A 25 -2.95 5.56 11.62
CA ALA A 25 -4.06 5.29 12.52
C ALA A 25 -3.55 4.72 13.84
N VAL A 26 -3.81 5.44 14.93
CA VAL A 26 -3.52 4.97 16.29
C VAL A 26 -4.29 3.68 16.54
N GLY A 27 -3.58 2.60 16.88
CA GLY A 27 -4.17 1.30 17.18
C GLY A 27 -4.19 0.32 16.00
N THR A 28 -3.78 0.73 14.80
CA THR A 28 -3.45 -0.21 13.73
C THR A 28 -1.96 -0.54 13.76
N ARG A 29 -1.56 -1.62 13.10
CA ARG A 29 -0.14 -1.90 12.89
C ARG A 29 0.52 -0.96 11.88
N GLY A 30 -0.19 0.04 11.34
CA GLY A 30 0.32 0.93 10.29
C GLY A 30 0.58 0.23 8.94
N ASN A 31 -0.04 -0.94 8.75
CA ASN A 31 0.12 -1.82 7.59
C ASN A 31 -1.21 -2.08 6.85
N ASP A 32 -2.28 -1.40 7.27
CA ASP A 32 -3.56 -1.39 6.58
C ASP A 32 -3.52 -0.33 5.49
N PHE A 33 -3.64 -0.77 4.24
CA PHE A 33 -3.65 0.11 3.08
C PHE A 33 -5.07 0.27 2.56
N TRP A 34 -5.44 1.50 2.24
CA TRP A 34 -6.64 1.79 1.46
C TRP A 34 -6.23 1.99 0.00
N VAL A 35 -6.88 1.28 -0.91
CA VAL A 35 -6.65 1.44 -2.35
C VAL A 35 -7.83 2.19 -2.93
N MET A 36 -7.53 3.29 -3.61
CA MET A 36 -8.50 4.15 -4.28
C MET A 36 -8.35 3.98 -5.77
N ASP A 37 -9.43 3.58 -6.43
CA ASP A 37 -9.52 3.36 -7.87
C ASP A 37 -10.52 4.35 -8.47
N PHE A 38 -10.14 4.97 -9.58
CA PHE A 38 -10.98 5.93 -10.29
C PHE A 38 -11.56 5.33 -11.56
N ASP A 39 -12.88 5.23 -11.60
CA ASP A 39 -13.62 4.83 -12.79
C ASP A 39 -13.90 6.06 -13.68
N PRO A 40 -13.25 6.19 -14.85
CA PRO A 40 -13.46 7.32 -15.76
C PRO A 40 -14.83 7.27 -16.44
N GLY A 41 -15.48 6.11 -16.52
CA GLY A 41 -16.80 5.95 -17.12
C GLY A 41 -17.92 6.53 -16.24
N THR A 42 -17.77 6.43 -14.92
CA THR A 42 -18.73 7.01 -13.95
C THR A 42 -18.24 8.30 -13.29
N GLY A 43 -16.94 8.61 -13.39
CA GLY A 43 -16.31 9.75 -12.72
C GLY A 43 -16.27 9.60 -11.21
N ARG A 44 -16.26 8.37 -10.69
CA ARG A 44 -16.36 8.07 -9.26
C ARG A 44 -15.14 7.31 -8.78
N TRP A 45 -14.82 7.53 -7.51
CA TRP A 45 -13.83 6.76 -6.79
C TRP A 45 -14.50 5.55 -6.12
N SER A 46 -13.86 4.40 -6.26
CA SER A 46 -14.11 3.21 -5.45
C SER A 46 -12.97 3.04 -4.44
N SER A 47 -13.23 2.32 -3.35
CA SER A 47 -12.22 2.06 -2.33
C SER A 47 -12.24 0.59 -1.92
N SER A 48 -11.05 0.00 -1.85
CA SER A 48 -10.81 -1.29 -1.23
C SER A 48 -9.71 -1.17 -0.17
N SER A 49 -9.40 -2.26 0.52
CA SER A 49 -8.31 -2.28 1.48
C SER A 49 -7.61 -3.63 1.47
N PHE A 50 -6.31 -3.63 1.70
CA PHE A 50 -5.54 -4.84 1.97
C PHE A 50 -4.63 -4.63 3.18
N ASP A 51 -4.28 -5.73 3.83
CA ASP A 51 -3.38 -5.74 4.97
C ASP A 51 -2.02 -6.30 4.55
N ALA A 52 -0.98 -5.48 4.65
CA ALA A 52 0.40 -5.85 4.37
C ALA A 52 1.15 -6.41 5.61
N SER A 53 0.45 -6.66 6.73
CA SER A 53 1.02 -6.87 8.08
C SER A 53 1.72 -8.21 8.33
N SER A 54 2.43 -8.78 7.35
CA SER A 54 3.32 -9.93 7.58
C SER A 54 4.33 -9.70 8.72
N ALA A 55 4.54 -8.45 9.14
CA ALA A 55 5.34 -8.10 10.29
C ALA A 55 4.59 -7.26 11.34
N ALA A 56 5.01 -7.43 12.60
CA ALA A 56 4.42 -6.81 13.79
C ALA A 56 4.68 -5.29 13.91
N VAL A 57 5.33 -4.66 12.92
CA VAL A 57 5.80 -3.28 12.98
C VAL A 57 5.26 -2.47 11.79
N ALA A 58 5.05 -1.18 12.02
CA ALA A 58 4.49 -0.27 11.05
C ALA A 58 5.40 0.00 9.85
N ALA A 59 4.79 0.00 8.68
CA ALA A 59 5.40 0.38 7.42
C ALA A 59 6.03 1.78 7.53
N LYS A 60 7.30 1.89 7.18
CA LYS A 60 8.04 3.16 7.13
C LYS A 60 7.90 3.81 5.76
N PHE A 61 8.04 3.03 4.71
CA PHE A 61 7.85 3.44 3.33
C PHE A 61 7.39 2.25 2.48
N ALA A 62 6.88 2.55 1.30
CA ALA A 62 6.55 1.55 0.30
C ALA A 62 7.02 2.01 -1.08
N VAL A 63 7.20 1.06 -1.98
CA VAL A 63 7.35 1.29 -3.43
C VAL A 63 6.32 0.45 -4.16
N ALA A 64 5.93 0.91 -5.34
CA ALA A 64 5.03 0.21 -6.24
C ALA A 64 5.69 -0.01 -7.60
N GLY A 65 5.45 -1.16 -8.20
CA GLY A 65 5.94 -1.50 -9.53
C GLY A 65 5.61 -2.94 -9.90
N ASP A 66 5.56 -3.22 -11.20
CA ASP A 66 5.45 -4.58 -11.73
C ASP A 66 6.80 -5.29 -11.54
N PHE A 67 6.92 -6.00 -10.43
CA PHE A 67 8.16 -6.64 -9.99
C PHE A 67 8.22 -8.11 -10.45
N ASP A 68 7.10 -8.75 -10.72
CA ASP A 68 7.04 -10.13 -11.20
C ASP A 68 6.77 -10.28 -12.71
N GLY A 69 6.41 -9.20 -13.40
CA GLY A 69 6.24 -9.11 -14.84
C GLY A 69 4.87 -9.57 -15.35
N ASP A 70 3.85 -9.64 -14.49
CA ASP A 70 2.51 -10.09 -14.87
C ASP A 70 1.62 -8.98 -15.47
N GLY A 71 2.11 -7.74 -15.49
CA GLY A 71 1.39 -6.56 -15.99
C GLY A 71 0.55 -5.85 -14.93
N ARG A 72 0.62 -6.28 -13.67
CA ARG A 72 0.10 -5.56 -12.49
C ARG A 72 1.28 -5.06 -11.66
N ALA A 73 1.03 -4.03 -10.89
CA ALA A 73 2.00 -3.53 -9.93
C ALA A 73 1.83 -4.24 -8.58
N GLU A 74 2.94 -4.58 -7.95
CA GLU A 74 2.97 -5.02 -6.57
C GLU A 74 3.39 -3.86 -5.67
N ILE A 75 3.09 -4.00 -4.37
CA ILE A 75 3.53 -3.07 -3.33
C ILE A 75 4.56 -3.78 -2.46
N ALA A 76 5.80 -3.25 -2.44
CA ALA A 76 6.83 -3.68 -1.51
C ALA A 76 6.91 -2.70 -0.34
N VAL A 77 6.72 -3.22 0.88
CA VAL A 77 6.69 -2.42 2.11
C VAL A 77 7.95 -2.67 2.93
N ALA A 78 8.59 -1.59 3.36
CA ALA A 78 9.71 -1.66 4.30
C ALA A 78 9.30 -1.08 5.65
N GLN A 79 9.74 -1.74 6.71
CA GLN A 79 9.49 -1.40 8.11
C GLN A 79 10.78 -1.01 8.81
N ASP A 80 10.68 -0.42 10.00
CA ASP A 80 11.85 -0.30 10.87
C ASP A 80 12.33 -1.70 11.25
N ALA A 81 13.64 -1.92 11.19
CA ALA A 81 14.23 -3.12 11.75
C ALA A 81 13.87 -3.15 13.24
N VAL A 82 13.12 -4.16 13.68
CA VAL A 82 13.10 -4.49 15.11
C VAL A 82 14.54 -4.84 15.41
N GLY A 83 15.23 -3.98 16.15
CA GLY A 83 16.63 -4.19 16.46
C GLY A 83 16.80 -5.63 16.91
N THR A 84 17.52 -6.43 16.13
CA THR A 84 18.10 -7.65 16.67
C THR A 84 19.02 -7.15 17.77
N ARG A 85 18.52 -7.23 19.01
CA ARG A 85 19.38 -7.13 20.17
C ARG A 85 20.27 -8.37 20.13
N GLY A 86 21.48 -8.17 19.62
CA GLY A 86 22.60 -9.10 19.77
C GLY A 86 22.58 -10.29 18.82
N GLU A 87 23.78 -10.60 18.32
CA GLU A 87 24.39 -11.93 18.24
C GLU A 87 23.47 -13.17 18.15
#